data_AF-A0A3N6RNH5-F1
#
_entry.id   AF-A0A3N6RNH5-F1
#
_cell.length_a   1.000
_cell.length_b   1.000
_cell.length_c   1.000
_cell.angle_alpha   90.00
_cell.angle_beta   90.00
_cell.angle_gamma   90.00
#
_symmetry.space_group_name_H-M   'P 1'
#
loop_
_entity.id
_entity.type
_entity.pdbx_description
1 polymer ?
#
loop_
_entity_poly.entity_id
_entity_poly.type
_entity_poly.pdbx_seq_one_letter_code
_entity_poly.pdbx_strand_id
1 'polypeptide(L)'
;MEFILGQALFLLFCFILSCFLIICTTRSRRKSFEAAATPPGPPRLPIIGNIHLVGKNPHHSFANLSKTYGPVMSLKFGSLNTVIITSPEAAREVLRTHDQVLSWRSSTNSIRSINHHEVSVAWLPPSSARWRYN
;
A
#
# COMPACT_ATOMS: atom_id res chain seq x y z
N MET A 1 42.05 23.55 1.78
CA MET A 1 40.86 23.82 0.94
C MET A 1 40.57 22.64 0.03
N GLU A 2 41.56 22.10 -0.68
CA GLU A 2 41.44 20.90 -1.54
C GLU A 2 40.78 19.68 -0.87
N PHE A 3 41.14 19.37 0.38
CA PHE A 3 40.57 18.21 1.10
C PHE A 3 39.06 18.33 1.36
N ILE A 4 38.59 19.53 1.74
CA ILE A 4 37.18 19.80 2.00
C ILE A 4 36.38 19.77 0.70
N LEU A 5 36.95 20.32 -0.39
CA LEU A 5 36.33 20.29 -1.71
C LEU A 5 36.16 18.85 -2.22
N GLY A 6 37.16 17.99 -2.05
CA GLY A 6 37.09 16.58 -2.41
C GLY A 6 36.00 15.82 -1.66
N GLN A 7 35.87 16.05 -0.35
CA GLN A 7 34.80 15.45 0.46
C GLN A 7 33.40 15.92 0.02
N ALA A 8 33.22 17.22 -0.26
CA ALA A 8 31.95 17.75 -0.72
C ALA A 8 31.53 17.15 -2.08
N LEU A 9 32.47 17.02 -3.02
CA LEU A 9 32.23 16.39 -4.33
C LEU A 9 31.86 14.91 -4.21
N PHE A 10 32.52 14.17 -3.31
CA PHE A 10 32.19 12.78 -3.04
C PHE A 10 30.77 12.61 -2.48
N LEU A 11 30.37 13.43 -1.50
CA LEU A 11 29.02 13.40 -0.95
C LEU A 11 27.96 13.77 -2.01
N LEU A 12 28.24 14.76 -2.85
CA LEU A 12 27.37 15.13 -3.97
C LEU A 12 27.18 13.96 -4.94
N PHE A 13 28.28 13.28 -5.31
CA PHE A 13 28.23 12.11 -6.18
C PHE A 13 27.40 10.98 -5.57
N CYS A 14 27.60 10.67 -4.28
CA CYS A 14 26.79 9.68 -3.58
C CYS A 14 25.30 10.04 -3.56
N PHE A 15 24.97 11.32 -3.36
CA PHE A 15 23.58 11.78 -3.39
C PHE A 15 22.95 11.62 -4.77
N ILE A 16 23.65 12.04 -5.84
CA ILE A 16 23.17 11.89 -7.23
C ILE A 16 22.99 10.41 -7.58
N LEU A 17 23.95 9.56 -7.23
CA LEU A 17 23.88 8.11 -7.49
C LEU A 17 22.69 7.47 -6.76
N SER A 18 22.46 7.84 -5.49
CA SER A 18 21.29 7.39 -4.72
C SER A 18 19.98 7.80 -5.39
N CYS A 19 19.84 9.07 -5.78
CA CYS A 19 18.66 9.56 -6.49
C CYS A 19 18.45 8.81 -7.81
N PHE A 20 19.51 8.58 -8.59
CA PHE A 20 19.46 7.82 -9.84
C PHE A 20 18.96 6.40 -9.62
N LEU A 21 19.52 5.66 -8.65
CA LEU A 21 19.11 4.30 -8.32
C LEU A 21 17.64 4.24 -7.86
N ILE A 22 17.20 5.21 -7.05
CA ILE A 22 15.79 5.31 -6.63
C ILE A 22 14.88 5.52 -7.84
N ILE A 23 15.23 6.41 -8.77
CA ILE A 23 14.43 6.67 -9.97
C ILE A 23 14.38 5.44 -10.89
N CYS A 24 15.53 4.78 -11.13
CA CYS A 24 15.61 3.60 -12.00
C CYS A 24 14.79 2.42 -11.46
N THR A 25 14.96 2.09 -10.19
CA THR A 25 14.23 0.99 -9.54
C THR A 25 12.73 1.23 -9.50
N THR A 26 12.31 2.49 -9.33
CA THR A 26 10.89 2.85 -9.24
C THR A 26 10.23 2.91 -10.62
N ARG A 27 10.95 3.32 -11.66
CA ARG A 27 10.48 3.28 -13.05
C ARG A 27 10.29 1.85 -13.56
N SER A 28 11.20 0.93 -13.22
CA SER A 28 11.06 -0.50 -13.55
C SER A 28 9.79 -1.09 -12.92
N ARG A 29 9.53 -0.77 -11.65
CA ARG A 29 8.31 -1.20 -10.93
C ARG A 29 7.01 -0.57 -11.42
N ARG A 30 7.06 0.59 -12.11
CA ARG A 30 5.86 1.21 -12.71
C ARG A 30 5.40 0.43 -13.94
N LYS A 31 6.33 0.03 -14.82
CA LYS A 31 6.02 -0.75 -16.03
C LYS A 31 5.35 -2.10 -15.73
N SER A 32 5.78 -2.79 -14.67
CA SER A 32 5.15 -4.06 -14.29
C SER A 32 3.74 -3.91 -13.72
N PHE A 33 3.40 -2.74 -13.16
CA PHE A 33 2.06 -2.48 -12.61
C PHE A 33 1.08 -2.00 -13.68
N GLU A 34 1.53 -1.24 -14.69
CA GLU A 34 0.70 -0.83 -15.83
C GLU A 34 0.36 -2.00 -16.76
N ALA A 35 1.18 -3.05 -16.81
CA ALA A 35 0.92 -4.23 -17.63
C ALA A 35 -0.26 -5.09 -17.13
N ALA A 36 -0.68 -4.93 -15.88
CA ALA A 36 -1.88 -5.55 -15.34
C ALA A 36 -3.03 -4.52 -15.32
N ALA A 37 -4.23 -4.92 -15.75
CA ALA A 37 -5.43 -4.10 -15.69
C ALA A 37 -5.79 -3.80 -14.23
N THR A 38 -5.17 -2.78 -13.66
CA THR A 38 -5.36 -2.35 -12.27
C THR A 38 -6.40 -1.24 -12.23
N PRO A 39 -7.19 -1.15 -11.16
CA PRO A 39 -8.11 -0.03 -10.97
C PRO A 39 -7.35 1.31 -11.03
N PRO A 40 -8.00 2.39 -11.52
CA PRO A 40 -7.41 3.71 -11.60
C PRO A 40 -6.92 4.21 -10.24
N GLY A 41 -6.00 5.17 -10.21
CA GLY A 41 -5.53 5.73 -8.95
C GLY A 41 -4.56 6.90 -9.10
N PRO A 42 -4.31 7.64 -8.00
CA PRO A 42 -3.44 8.81 -8.02
C PRO A 42 -1.97 8.45 -8.30
N PRO A 43 -1.20 9.40 -8.88
CA PRO A 43 0.23 9.24 -9.08
C PRO A 43 0.97 8.90 -7.79
N ARG A 44 1.95 8.00 -7.89
CA ARG A 44 2.66 7.43 -6.74
C ARG A 44 4.07 8.00 -6.62
N LEU A 45 4.45 8.40 -5.41
CA LEU A 45 5.83 8.73 -5.10
C LEU A 45 6.70 7.46 -5.03
N PRO A 46 7.99 7.53 -5.43
CA PRO A 46 8.87 6.38 -5.60
C PRO A 46 9.01 5.48 -4.35
N ILE A 47 9.03 6.05 -3.15
CA ILE A 47 9.26 5.31 -1.89
C ILE A 47 7.97 5.19 -1.07
N ILE A 48 7.32 6.32 -0.76
CA ILE A 48 6.16 6.34 0.14
C ILE A 48 4.84 6.04 -0.56
N GLY A 49 4.79 6.02 -1.90
CA GLY A 49 3.56 5.86 -2.66
C GLY A 49 2.58 7.02 -2.44
N ASN A 50 1.36 6.72 -2.01
CA ASN A 50 0.24 7.62 -1.75
C ASN A 50 0.03 7.94 -0.27
N ILE A 51 0.96 7.57 0.64
CA ILE A 51 0.82 7.87 2.08
C ILE A 51 0.57 9.37 2.31
N HIS A 52 1.25 10.22 1.54
CA HIS A 52 1.11 11.68 1.60
C HIS A 52 -0.30 12.22 1.28
N LEU A 53 -1.17 11.42 0.65
CA LEU A 53 -2.55 11.81 0.32
C LEU A 53 -3.55 11.45 1.44
N VAL A 54 -3.10 10.67 2.43
CA VAL A 54 -3.95 10.17 3.52
C VAL A 54 -3.62 10.94 4.79
N GLY A 55 -4.58 11.76 5.23
CA GLY A 55 -4.42 12.57 6.44
C GLY A 55 -4.78 11.81 7.72
N LYS A 56 -4.94 12.57 8.81
CA LYS A 56 -5.37 12.05 10.13
C LYS A 56 -6.69 11.27 10.09
N ASN A 57 -7.55 11.57 9.11
CA ASN A 57 -8.84 10.93 8.89
C ASN A 57 -8.84 10.17 7.55
N PRO A 58 -8.34 8.92 7.49
CA PRO A 58 -8.18 8.20 6.24
C PRO A 58 -9.47 8.01 5.44
N HIS A 59 -10.59 7.77 6.14
CA HIS A 59 -11.90 7.58 5.51
C HIS A 59 -12.36 8.83 4.73
N HIS A 60 -12.12 10.05 5.26
CA HIS A 60 -12.39 11.29 4.53
C HIS A 60 -11.45 11.45 3.32
N SER A 61 -10.16 11.16 3.48
CA SER A 61 -9.20 11.20 2.36
C SER A 61 -9.63 10.25 1.24
N PHE A 62 -10.04 9.02 1.56
CA PHE A 62 -10.51 8.04 0.58
C PHE A 62 -11.80 8.46 -0.11
N ALA A 63 -12.77 8.99 0.64
CA ALA A 63 -14.02 9.50 0.08
C ALA A 63 -13.81 10.71 -0.84
N ASN A 64 -12.79 11.53 -0.57
CA ASN A 64 -12.44 12.63 -1.46
C ASN A 64 -11.71 12.15 -2.72
N LEU A 65 -10.78 11.21 -2.58
CA LEU A 65 -10.08 10.61 -3.73
C LEU A 65 -11.03 9.86 -4.67
N SER A 66 -12.06 9.19 -4.15
CA SER A 66 -13.01 8.44 -4.97
C SER A 66 -13.87 9.33 -5.87
N LYS A 67 -14.04 10.62 -5.54
CA LYS A 67 -14.69 11.60 -6.42
C LYS A 67 -13.93 11.79 -7.74
N THR A 68 -12.62 11.61 -7.72
CA THR A 68 -11.74 11.79 -8.89
C THR A 68 -11.41 10.46 -9.57
N TYR A 69 -11.10 9.42 -8.81
CA TYR A 69 -10.61 8.14 -9.34
C TYR A 69 -11.70 7.07 -9.41
N GLY A 70 -12.89 7.35 -8.93
CA GLY A 70 -14.01 6.42 -8.94
C GLY A 70 -14.12 5.54 -7.68
N PRO A 71 -15.16 4.70 -7.60
CA PRO A 71 -15.51 3.97 -6.40
C PRO A 71 -14.57 2.80 -6.08
N VAL A 72 -13.83 2.30 -7.08
CA VAL A 72 -12.82 1.25 -6.96
C VAL A 72 -11.51 1.80 -7.50
N MET A 73 -10.54 2.03 -6.61
CA MET A 73 -9.28 2.69 -6.94
C MET A 73 -8.08 2.03 -6.29
N SER A 74 -6.90 2.19 -6.89
CA SER A 74 -5.64 1.64 -6.39
C SER A 74 -4.79 2.71 -5.70
N LEU A 75 -4.34 2.42 -4.48
CA LEU A 75 -3.35 3.19 -3.74
C LEU A 75 -2.14 2.33 -3.38
N LYS A 76 -1.01 2.97 -3.10
CA LYS A 76 0.20 2.32 -2.62
C LYS A 76 0.68 2.95 -1.32
N PHE A 77 0.81 2.17 -0.25
CA PHE A 77 1.33 2.63 1.02
C PHE A 77 2.72 2.05 1.25
N GLY A 78 3.76 2.81 0.89
CA GLY A 78 5.13 2.30 0.90
C GLY A 78 5.31 1.15 -0.09
N SER A 79 5.51 -0.07 0.42
CA SER A 79 5.58 -1.31 -0.37
C SER A 79 4.22 -2.01 -0.58
N LEU A 80 3.18 -1.59 0.15
CA LEU A 80 1.86 -2.24 0.13
C LEU A 80 0.98 -1.68 -0.99
N ASN A 81 0.55 -2.52 -1.92
CA ASN A 81 -0.48 -2.16 -2.90
C ASN A 81 -1.85 -2.44 -2.29
N THR A 82 -2.76 -1.47 -2.36
CA THR A 82 -4.08 -1.54 -1.73
C THR A 82 -5.16 -1.11 -2.72
N VAL A 83 -6.22 -1.89 -2.85
CA VAL A 83 -7.44 -1.47 -3.54
C VAL A 83 -8.40 -0.90 -2.52
N ILE A 84 -8.91 0.30 -2.78
CA ILE A 84 -9.88 0.98 -1.94
C ILE A 84 -11.24 0.91 -2.61
N ILE A 85 -12.24 0.52 -1.83
CA ILE A 85 -13.63 0.40 -2.23
C ILE A 85 -14.44 1.40 -1.41
N THR A 86 -15.20 2.25 -2.10
CA THR A 86 -15.97 3.32 -1.45
C THR A 86 -17.47 3.31 -1.77
N SER A 87 -17.93 2.48 -2.72
CA SER A 87 -19.36 2.34 -3.00
C SER A 87 -20.00 1.12 -2.32
N PRO A 88 -21.27 1.22 -1.90
CA PRO A 88 -22.01 0.09 -1.32
C PRO A 88 -22.11 -1.11 -2.27
N GLU A 89 -22.29 -0.86 -3.57
CA GLU A 89 -22.48 -1.91 -4.59
C GLU A 89 -21.20 -2.72 -4.76
N ALA A 90 -20.04 -2.04 -4.86
CA ALA A 90 -18.74 -2.69 -4.98
C ALA A 90 -18.35 -3.39 -3.67
N ALA A 91 -18.70 -2.80 -2.51
CA ALA A 91 -18.49 -3.44 -1.22
C ALA A 91 -19.34 -4.72 -1.10
N ARG A 92 -20.60 -4.70 -1.57
CA ARG A 92 -21.46 -5.89 -1.59
C ARG A 92 -20.85 -6.99 -2.46
N GLU A 93 -20.32 -6.62 -3.63
CA GLU A 93 -19.70 -7.57 -4.55
C GLU A 93 -18.45 -8.23 -3.93
N VAL A 94 -17.62 -7.46 -3.25
CA VAL A 94 -16.41 -7.97 -2.60
C VAL A 94 -16.72 -8.78 -1.34
N LEU A 95 -17.65 -8.31 -0.51
CA LEU A 95 -17.92 -8.90 0.80
C LEU A 95 -18.97 -10.01 0.78
N ARG A 96 -19.73 -10.18 -0.32
CA ARG A 96 -20.70 -11.27 -0.47
C ARG A 96 -20.39 -12.20 -1.61
N THR A 97 -20.13 -11.67 -2.81
CA THR A 97 -19.94 -12.50 -4.00
C THR A 97 -18.55 -13.13 -4.01
N HIS A 98 -17.53 -12.38 -3.57
CA HIS A 98 -16.13 -12.79 -3.58
C HIS A 98 -15.52 -12.95 -2.18
N ASP A 99 -16.37 -13.15 -1.17
CA ASP A 99 -15.98 -13.20 0.24
C ASP A 99 -14.95 -14.30 0.51
N GLN A 100 -15.11 -15.48 -0.08
CA GLN A 100 -14.20 -16.61 0.12
C GLN A 100 -12.77 -16.29 -0.29
N VAL A 101 -12.58 -15.63 -1.44
CA VAL A 101 -11.25 -15.31 -1.99
C VAL A 101 -10.65 -14.07 -1.32
N LEU A 102 -11.50 -13.10 -0.93
CA LEU A 102 -11.09 -11.81 -0.38
C LEU A 102 -11.17 -11.72 1.15
N SER A 103 -11.53 -12.81 1.83
CA SER A 103 -11.60 -12.89 3.30
C SER A 103 -10.23 -12.95 3.98
N TRP A 104 -9.14 -13.14 3.22
CA TRP A 104 -7.79 -13.23 3.78
C TRP A 104 -7.39 -11.92 4.48
N ARG A 105 -6.89 -12.03 5.72
CA ARG A 105 -6.43 -10.88 6.53
C ARG A 105 -4.94 -11.02 6.82
N SER A 106 -4.17 -9.97 6.56
CA SER A 106 -2.80 -9.88 7.05
C SER A 106 -2.79 -9.29 8.46
N SER A 107 -2.16 -9.98 9.41
CA SER A 107 -1.94 -9.45 10.75
C SER A 107 -0.87 -8.36 10.71
N THR A 108 -1.17 -7.17 11.21
CA THR A 108 -0.16 -6.12 11.38
C THR A 108 0.85 -6.49 12.46
N ASN A 109 2.03 -5.87 12.43
CA ASN A 109 3.06 -6.10 13.46
C ASN A 109 2.54 -5.79 14.88
N SER A 110 1.63 -4.81 15.01
CA SER A 110 0.97 -4.44 16.27
C SER A 110 0.09 -5.57 16.84
N ILE A 111 -0.55 -6.35 15.97
CA ILE A 111 -1.39 -7.48 16.36
C ILE A 111 -0.51 -8.69 16.71
N ARG A 112 0.58 -8.87 15.95
CA ARG A 112 1.55 -9.94 16.19
C ARG A 112 2.33 -9.75 17.48
N SER A 113 2.65 -8.50 17.86
CA SER A 113 3.41 -8.23 19.10
C SER A 113 2.69 -8.66 20.38
N ILE A 114 1.37 -8.81 20.33
CA ILE A 114 0.54 -9.31 21.43
C ILE A 114 -0.01 -10.72 21.16
N ASN A 115 0.52 -11.43 20.16
CA ASN A 115 0.12 -12.77 19.72
C ASN A 115 -1.36 -12.93 19.33
N HIS A 116 -2.11 -11.83 19.15
CA HIS A 116 -3.53 -11.88 18.82
C HIS A 116 -3.82 -12.53 17.46
N HIS A 117 -2.86 -12.57 16.55
CA HIS A 117 -3.01 -13.28 15.28
C HIS A 117 -3.21 -14.80 15.40
N GLU A 118 -2.88 -15.40 16.55
CA GLU A 118 -3.00 -16.84 16.81
C GLU A 118 -4.25 -17.21 17.61
N VAL A 119 -4.83 -16.25 18.33
CA VAL A 119 -5.89 -16.50 19.31
C VAL A 119 -7.16 -15.68 19.07
N SER A 120 -7.07 -14.52 18.42
CA SER A 120 -8.23 -13.64 18.21
C SER A 120 -9.03 -14.08 17.01
N VAL A 121 -10.33 -14.35 17.20
CA VAL A 121 -11.27 -14.69 16.11
C VAL A 121 -11.24 -13.67 14.97
N ALA A 122 -11.01 -12.39 15.27
CA ALA A 122 -10.93 -11.33 14.27
C ALA A 122 -9.67 -11.39 13.38
N TRP A 123 -8.59 -12.00 13.87
CA TRP A 123 -7.27 -12.03 13.22
C TRP A 123 -6.79 -13.43 12.82
N LEU A 124 -7.55 -14.47 13.18
CA LEU A 124 -7.30 -15.83 12.72
C LEU A 124 -7.42 -15.91 11.19
N PRO A 125 -6.56 -16.70 10.52
CA PRO A 125 -6.72 -16.96 9.10
C PRO A 125 -8.09 -17.58 8.81
N PRO A 126 -8.75 -17.26 7.67
CA PRO A 126 -10.03 -17.88 7.30
C PRO A 126 -9.98 -19.40 7.16
N SER A 127 -8.80 -19.96 6.93
CA SER A 127 -8.56 -21.41 6.88
C SER A 127 -8.52 -22.08 8.26
N SER A 128 -8.47 -21.31 9.35
CA SER A 128 -8.44 -21.86 10.71
C SER A 128 -9.79 -22.45 11.08
N ALA A 129 -9.81 -23.72 11.50
CA ALA A 129 -11.03 -24.36 12.01
C ALA A 129 -11.66 -23.56 13.16
N ARG A 130 -10.84 -22.91 13.98
CA ARG A 130 -11.29 -22.11 15.13
C ARG A 130 -12.12 -20.88 14.76
N TRP A 131 -12.09 -20.43 13.50
CA TRP A 131 -12.87 -19.28 13.06
C TRP A 131 -14.37 -19.58 12.93
N ARG A 132 -14.74 -20.83 12.56
CA ARG A 132 -16.15 -21.25 12.37
C ARG A 132 -16.81 -21.82 13.62
N TYR A 133 -16.02 -22.29 14.58
CA TYR A 133 -16.49 -23.08 15.72
C TYR A 133 -16.25 -22.42 17.10
N ASN A 134 -16.02 -21.10 17.14
CA ASN A 134 -16.11 -20.29 18.37
C ASN A 134 -17.47 -19.57 18.40
#